data_AF-A0A7W1IHS8-F1
#
_entry.id   AF-A0A7W1IHS8-F1
#
_cell.length_a   1.000
_cell.length_b   1.000
_cell.length_c   1.000
_cell.angle_alpha   90.00
_cell.angle_beta   90.00
_cell.angle_gamma   90.00
#
_symmetry.space_group_name_H-M   'P 1'
#
loop_
_entity.id
_entity.type
_entity.pdbx_description
1 polymer ?
#
loop_
_entity_poly.entity_id
_entity_poly.type
_entity_poly.pdbx_seq_one_letter_code
_entity_poly.pdbx_strand_id
1 'polypeptide(L)'
;MQTYVYYIAEKIDGAMEMQRFAHPIHVGLVSAEDHEAAYCAVLEDLRPTFADAPQHLEVRFEVVNPPRSGSGVWRHGKPIDTDITFTSSD
;
A
#
# COMPACT_ATOMS: atom_id res chain seq x y z
N MET A 1 -15.29 -8.26 2.24
CA MET A 1 -13.98 -7.74 2.66
C MET A 1 -13.09 -7.63 1.44
N GLN A 2 -12.65 -6.41 1.13
CA GLN A 2 -11.78 -6.09 0.00
C GLN A 2 -10.36 -5.89 0.53
N THR A 3 -9.36 -6.26 -0.28
CA THR A 3 -7.96 -5.92 0.02
C THR A 3 -7.56 -4.75 -0.86
N TYR A 4 -6.90 -3.78 -0.25
CA TYR A 4 -6.40 -2.58 -0.90
C TYR A 4 -4.88 -2.55 -0.77
N VAL A 5 -4.20 -2.18 -1.86
CA VAL A 5 -2.88 -1.57 -1.73
C VAL A 5 -3.07 -0.08 -1.53
N TYR A 6 -2.36 0.48 -0.57
CA TYR A 6 -2.37 1.92 -0.31
C TYR A 6 -0.96 2.48 -0.50
N TYR A 7 -0.92 3.68 -1.05
CA TYR A 7 0.30 4.45 -1.29
C TYR A 7 0.19 5.76 -0.56
N ILE A 8 1.27 6.20 0.07
CA ILE A 8 1.37 7.49 0.75
C ILE A 8 2.44 8.30 0.05
N ALA A 9 2.12 9.54 -0.29
CA ALA A 9 3.06 10.50 -0.83
C ALA A 9 2.94 11.85 -0.11
N GLU A 10 3.99 12.66 -0.20
CA GLU A 10 3.93 14.05 0.23
C GLU A 10 2.98 14.83 -0.69
N LYS A 11 2.15 15.67 -0.10
CA LYS A 11 1.31 16.60 -0.83
C LYS A 11 2.15 17.77 -1.31
N ILE A 12 2.53 17.72 -2.58
CA ILE A 12 3.25 18.79 -3.24
C ILE A 12 2.28 19.67 -4.04
N ASP A 13 2.18 20.93 -3.60
CA ASP A 13 1.66 22.12 -4.31
C ASP A 13 1.88 22.06 -5.84
N GLY A 14 0.85 21.76 -6.64
CA GLY A 14 0.92 21.85 -8.11
C GLY A 14 1.56 20.65 -8.83
N ALA A 15 2.00 19.62 -8.12
CA ALA A 15 2.42 18.37 -8.74
C ALA A 15 1.22 17.60 -9.33
N MET A 16 1.43 16.84 -10.41
CA MET A 16 0.39 15.92 -10.91
C MET A 16 0.32 14.69 -10.01
N GLU A 17 -0.86 14.09 -9.84
CA GLU A 17 -1.05 12.87 -9.02
C GLU A 17 -0.09 11.75 -9.44
N MET A 18 0.06 11.52 -10.74
CA MET A 18 0.99 10.52 -11.29
C MET A 18 2.45 10.76 -10.88
N GLN A 19 2.85 12.02 -10.68
CA GLN A 19 4.21 12.37 -10.26
C GLN A 19 4.40 12.16 -8.76
N ARG A 20 3.39 12.47 -7.93
CA ARG A 20 3.46 12.27 -6.47
C ARG A 20 3.56 10.79 -6.11
N PHE A 21 2.75 9.94 -6.73
CA PHE A 21 2.72 8.51 -6.44
C PHE A 21 3.74 7.68 -7.24
N ALA A 22 4.59 8.31 -8.06
CA ALA A 22 5.70 7.62 -8.72
C ALA A 22 6.78 7.15 -7.73
N HIS A 23 6.93 7.88 -6.62
CA HIS A 23 7.89 7.58 -5.54
C HIS A 23 7.20 7.72 -4.18
N PRO A 24 6.33 6.77 -3.81
CA PRO A 24 5.61 6.84 -2.55
C PRO A 24 6.59 6.74 -1.37
N ILE A 25 6.31 7.51 -0.32
CA ILE A 25 7.02 7.46 0.96
C ILE A 25 6.75 6.13 1.66
N HIS A 26 5.54 5.60 1.49
CA HIS A 26 5.13 4.35 2.11
C HIS A 26 4.11 3.62 1.24
N VAL A 27 4.19 2.29 1.25
CA VAL A 27 3.28 1.38 0.54
C VAL A 27 2.91 0.25 1.47
N GLY A 28 1.63 -0.07 1.56
CA GLY A 28 1.15 -1.16 2.39
C GLY A 28 -0.11 -1.83 1.85
N LEU A 29 -0.58 -2.84 2.59
CA LEU A 29 -1.82 -3.56 2.32
C LEU A 29 -2.76 -3.39 3.50
N VAL A 30 -4.05 -3.20 3.21
CA VAL A 30 -5.11 -3.19 4.22
C VAL A 30 -6.30 -4.00 3.71
N SER A 31 -6.93 -4.78 4.59
CA SER A 31 -8.20 -5.43 4.27
C SER A 31 -9.31 -4.79 5.07
N ALA A 32 -10.39 -4.39 4.40
CA ALA A 32 -11.49 -3.64 4.99
C ALA A 32 -12.82 -3.98 4.31
N GLU A 33 -13.94 -3.61 4.93
CA GLU A 33 -15.27 -3.86 4.38
C GLU A 33 -15.55 -3.00 3.15
N ASP A 34 -15.16 -1.73 3.21
CA ASP A 34 -15.30 -0.72 2.17
C ASP A 34 -14.10 0.25 2.15
N HIS A 35 -14.20 1.29 1.31
CA HIS A 35 -13.15 2.30 1.13
C HIS A 35 -12.96 3.19 2.36
N GLU A 36 -14.03 3.49 3.10
CA GLU A 36 -13.99 4.37 4.26
C GLU A 36 -13.32 3.65 5.43
N ALA A 37 -13.69 2.39 5.67
CA ALA A 37 -13.04 1.53 6.64
C ALA A 37 -11.53 1.34 6.33
N ALA A 38 -11.17 1.20 5.05
CA ALA A 38 -9.75 1.13 4.64
C ALA A 38 -9.00 2.42 4.96
N TYR A 39 -9.60 3.58 4.66
CA TYR A 39 -9.02 4.88 4.96
C TYR A 39 -8.81 5.09 6.46
N CYS A 40 -9.84 4.82 7.28
CA CYS A 40 -9.76 4.96 8.72
C CYS A 40 -8.68 4.06 9.34
N ALA A 41 -8.61 2.79 8.91
CA ALA A 41 -7.60 1.86 9.40
C ALA A 41 -6.17 2.33 9.09
N VAL A 42 -5.94 2.81 7.86
CA VAL A 42 -4.63 3.35 7.45
C VAL A 42 -4.30 4.64 8.21
N LEU A 43 -5.27 5.53 8.38
CA LEU A 43 -5.06 6.77 9.15
C LEU A 43 -4.68 6.49 10.60
N GLU A 44 -5.35 5.55 11.27
CA GLU A 44 -5.05 5.16 12.65
C GLU A 44 -3.66 4.56 12.80
N ASP A 45 -3.26 3.69 11.86
CA ASP A 45 -1.95 3.02 11.84
C ASP A 45 -0.80 4.02 11.67
N LEU A 46 -0.99 5.02 10.81
CA LEU A 46 0.05 6.00 10.45
C LEU A 46 0.11 7.21 11.37
N ARG A 47 -0.96 7.47 12.13
CA ARG A 47 -1.04 8.62 13.04
C ARG A 47 0.17 8.74 13.98
N PRO A 48 0.72 7.64 14.56
CA PRO A 48 1.93 7.71 15.37
C PRO A 48 3.17 8.11 14.56
N THR A 49 3.30 7.61 13.33
CA THR A 49 4.45 7.87 12.44
C THR A 49 4.58 9.34 12.07
N PHE A 50 3.44 10.03 11.94
CA PHE A 50 3.39 11.45 11.57
C PHE A 50 3.03 12.39 12.73
N ALA A 51 3.06 11.89 13.97
CA ALA A 51 2.69 12.66 15.16
C ALA A 51 3.60 13.90 15.36
N ASP A 52 4.89 13.75 15.05
CA ASP A 52 5.90 14.78 15.30
C ASP A 52 6.14 15.71 14.10
N ALA A 53 5.59 15.36 12.93
CA ALA A 53 5.69 16.12 11.69
C ALA A 53 4.37 15.99 10.91
N PRO A 54 3.39 16.89 11.12
CA PRO A 54 2.14 16.90 10.37
C PRO A 54 2.39 17.45 8.96
N GLN A 55 3.19 16.73 8.19
CA GLN A 55 3.31 16.94 6.76
C GLN A 55 1.96 16.66 6.09
N HIS A 56 1.58 17.47 5.11
CA HIS A 56 0.39 17.21 4.33
C HIS A 56 0.66 15.96 3.49
N LEU A 57 0.01 14.85 3.81
CA LEU A 57 0.13 13.59 3.08
C LEU A 57 -1.11 13.35 2.23
N GLU A 58 -0.88 12.72 1.09
CA GLU A 58 -1.96 12.17 0.27
C GLU A 58 -1.87 10.64 0.29
N VAL A 59 -3.04 10.01 0.42
CA VAL A 59 -3.18 8.55 0.33
C VAL A 59 -3.96 8.20 -0.92
N ARG A 60 -3.51 7.16 -1.62
CA ARG A 60 -4.21 6.57 -2.75
C ARG A 60 -4.44 5.09 -2.49
N PHE A 61 -5.66 4.62 -2.77
CA PHE A 61 -6.04 3.22 -2.65
C PHE A 61 -6.25 2.61 -4.03
N GLU A 62 -5.77 1.38 -4.23
CA GLU A 62 -6.11 0.54 -5.36
C GLU A 62 -6.66 -0.80 -4.84
N VAL A 63 -7.84 -1.18 -5.30
CA VAL A 63 -8.42 -2.50 -4.97
C VAL A 63 -7.57 -3.57 -5.63
N VAL A 64 -7.07 -4.51 -4.83
CA VAL A 64 -6.39 -5.70 -5.33
C VAL A 64 -7.32 -6.89 -5.16
N ASN A 65 -7.69 -7.50 -6.28
CA ASN A 65 -8.36 -8.78 -6.26
C ASN A 65 -7.30 -9.88 -6.18
N PRO A 66 -7.35 -10.76 -5.16
CA PRO A 66 -6.53 -11.96 -5.21
C PRO A 66 -6.93 -12.78 -6.45
N PRO A 67 -5.97 -13.42 -7.12
CA PRO A 67 -6.28 -14.32 -8.23
C PRO A 67 -7.21 -15.44 -7.76
N ARG A 68 -8.15 -15.84 -8.62
CA ARG A 68 -9.21 -16.82 -8.30
C ARG A 68 -8.68 -18.20 -7.89
N SER A 69 -7.40 -18.50 -8.10
CA SER A 69 -6.74 -19.75 -7.70
C SER A 69 -5.22 -19.58 -7.57
N GLY A 70 -4.62 -20.21 -6.55
CA GLY A 70 -3.17 -20.35 -6.39
C GLY A 70 -2.67 -20.06 -4.96
N SER A 71 -1.67 -20.81 -4.50
CA SER A 71 -0.87 -20.50 -3.30
C SER A 71 0.36 -19.67 -3.71
N GLY A 72 0.61 -18.51 -3.08
CA GLY A 72 1.82 -17.71 -3.36
C GLY A 72 1.75 -16.24 -2.90
N VAL A 73 2.87 -15.53 -3.05
CA VAL A 73 3.00 -14.06 -2.88
C VAL A 73 2.83 -13.39 -4.25
N TRP A 74 2.03 -12.33 -4.33
CA TRP A 74 1.57 -11.74 -5.60
C TRP A 74 2.02 -10.28 -5.75
N ARG A 75 2.45 -9.89 -6.96
CA ARG A 75 2.73 -8.49 -7.32
C ARG A 75 2.05 -8.17 -8.64
N HIS A 76 1.20 -7.13 -8.67
CA HIS A 76 0.49 -6.67 -9.88
C HIS A 76 -0.24 -7.78 -10.67
N GLY A 77 -0.94 -8.69 -9.98
CA GLY A 77 -1.73 -9.75 -10.64
C GLY A 77 -0.90 -10.84 -11.34
N LYS A 78 0.43 -10.84 -11.14
CA LYS A 78 1.32 -11.93 -11.54
C LYS A 78 1.86 -12.61 -10.27
N PRO A 79 2.03 -13.94 -10.26
CA PRO A 79 2.79 -14.59 -9.21
C PRO A 79 4.20 -13.97 -9.20
N ILE A 80 4.68 -13.58 -8.01
CA ILE A 80 6.07 -13.24 -7.88
C ILE A 80 6.83 -14.55 -8.06
N ASP A 81 7.72 -14.63 -9.05
CA ASP A 81 8.79 -15.63 -9.01
C ASP A 81 9.60 -15.30 -7.75
N THR A 82 9.27 -15.96 -6.65
CA THR A 82 10.05 -15.86 -5.42
C THR A 82 11.34 -16.61 -5.65
N ASP A 83 12.30 -15.95 -6.27
CA ASP A 83 13.71 -16.25 -6.05
C ASP A 83 14.33 -15.11 -5.25
N ILE A 84 13.94 -15.05 -3.98
CA ILE A 84 14.67 -14.31 -2.95
C ILE A 84 15.41 -15.33 -2.11
N THR A 85 16.37 -16.01 -2.74
CA THR A 85 17.49 -16.70 -2.07
C THR A 85 17.14 -17.21 -0.67
N PHE A 86 16.25 -18.20 -0.57
CA PHE A 86 16.33 -19.12 0.54
C PHE A 86 17.57 -19.99 0.28
N THR A 87 18.75 -19.50 0.66
CA THR A 87 19.81 -20.44 1.01
C THR A 87 19.30 -21.15 2.25
N SER A 88 18.70 -22.32 2.05
CA SER A 88 18.53 -23.33 3.09
C SER A 88 19.93 -23.63 3.63
N SER A 89 20.30 -22.97 4.71
CA SER A 89 21.44 -23.30 5.55
C SER A 89 21.02 -22.98 6.99
N ASP A 90 20.11 -23.80 7.51
CA ASP A 90 20.40 -24.80 8.56
C ASP A 90 19.20 -25.77 8.66
#